data_AF-A0AAX6E716-F1
#
_entry.id   AF-A0AAX6E716-F1
#
_cell.length_a   1.000
_cell.length_b   1.000
_cell.length_c   1.000
_cell.angle_alpha   90.00
_cell.angle_beta   90.00
_cell.angle_gamma   90.00
#
_symmetry.space_group_name_H-M   'P 1'
#
loop_
_entity.id
_entity.type
_entity.pdbx_description
1 polymer ?
#
loop_
_entity_poly.entity_id
_entity_poly.type
_entity_poly.pdbx_seq_one_letter_code
_entity_poly.pdbx_strand_id
1 'polypeptide(L)'
;MPKRRFSDFALVRKEIQDETDRMTGRSKQISPIPIHLSIYSPNVVNLTLIDLPGLTKVAIEGQPDSIVEDIENMVRSYVEKPNCIILAISPANQDIATSDAIKLAREVDPSGERTFGVLTKLDLMDKGTNALDVLEGRSYRLQHPWVGIVNRSQADINKNVDMIVARRREREYFANSPEYSHLSSKMGSEYLAKLLSRHLESVIRARIPSITSLINKSIDELESEMNHIGRPIAVDAGAQLYTILELCRAFDKIFKEHLEGGRPGGDRIYGVFDNQLPTALKKLPFDRHLSLQNVRKVVSEADGYQPHLIAPEQGYRRLIESSLNYFRGPAEASVDAVHYVLKELVRKSIGETQELKRFPTLQAELAAASYEALERFREDGKKTTLRLVDMESSYLTVEFFRRLPRKWRREDILLPQHRRTVF
;
A
#
# COMPACT_ATOMS: atom_id res chain seq x y z
N MET A 1 -27.17 20.00 26.88
CA MET A 1 -26.59 20.29 28.21
C MET A 1 -25.55 19.22 28.55
N PRO A 2 -24.23 19.40 28.34
CA PRO A 2 -23.26 18.37 28.70
C PRO A 2 -22.75 18.61 30.13
N LYS A 3 -22.94 17.61 31.02
CA LYS A 3 -22.37 17.41 32.39
C LYS A 3 -23.37 17.26 33.56
N ARG A 4 -24.68 17.20 33.34
CA ARG A 4 -25.62 16.87 34.45
C ARG A 4 -25.59 15.37 34.73
N ARG A 5 -25.14 14.98 35.93
CA ARG A 5 -25.16 13.59 36.41
C ARG A 5 -26.45 13.36 37.18
N PHE A 6 -27.16 12.29 36.85
CA PHE A 6 -28.34 11.85 37.58
C PHE A 6 -27.96 10.66 38.47
N SER A 7 -28.28 10.73 39.76
CA SER A 7 -28.14 9.62 40.71
C SER A 7 -29.47 8.89 40.96
N ASP A 8 -30.58 9.51 40.62
CA ASP A 8 -31.93 8.96 40.78
C ASP A 8 -32.51 8.57 39.41
N PHE A 9 -32.86 7.29 39.26
CA PHE A 9 -33.48 6.74 38.06
C PHE A 9 -34.88 7.29 37.78
N ALA A 10 -35.59 7.79 38.79
CA ALA A 10 -36.88 8.45 38.58
C ALA A 10 -36.68 9.77 37.81
N LEU A 11 -35.63 10.53 38.13
CA LEU A 11 -35.25 11.73 37.39
C LEU A 11 -34.77 11.40 35.98
N VAL A 12 -34.01 10.31 35.80
CA VAL A 12 -33.59 9.85 34.46
C VAL A 12 -34.81 9.54 33.60
N ARG A 13 -35.81 8.81 34.12
CA ARG A 13 -37.04 8.50 33.39
C ARG A 13 -37.79 9.77 33.00
N LYS A 14 -37.91 10.72 33.93
CA LYS A 14 -38.55 12.01 33.67
C LYS A 14 -37.81 12.78 32.58
N GLU A 15 -36.49 12.85 32.63
CA GLU A 15 -35.68 13.53 31.62
C GLU A 15 -35.81 12.87 30.24
N ILE A 16 -35.86 11.54 30.17
CA ILE A 16 -36.11 10.84 28.89
C ILE A 16 -37.48 11.24 28.31
N GLN A 17 -38.51 11.32 29.15
CA GLN A 17 -39.84 11.76 28.73
C GLN A 17 -39.83 13.22 28.29
N ASP A 18 -39.23 14.11 29.08
CA ASP A 18 -39.13 15.54 28.78
C ASP A 18 -38.36 15.78 27.47
N GLU A 19 -37.28 15.03 27.22
CA GLU A 19 -36.51 15.12 25.97
C GLU A 19 -37.27 14.53 24.78
N THR A 20 -38.02 13.44 24.98
CA THR A 20 -38.91 12.89 23.95
C THR A 20 -39.97 13.92 23.55
N ASP A 21 -40.69 14.46 24.53
CA ASP A 21 -41.73 15.47 24.33
C ASP A 21 -41.19 16.75 23.67
N ARG A 22 -39.94 17.12 23.97
CA ARG A 22 -39.26 18.28 23.34
C ARG A 22 -38.99 18.06 21.86
N MET A 23 -38.75 16.81 21.45
CA MET A 23 -38.39 16.46 20.07
C MET A 23 -39.61 16.13 19.20
N THR A 24 -40.64 15.49 19.77
CA THR A 24 -41.83 15.02 19.04
C THR A 24 -43.04 15.96 19.18
N GLY A 25 -42.92 17.00 20.02
CA GLY A 25 -44.07 17.69 20.58
C GLY A 25 -44.86 16.76 21.53
N ARG A 26 -45.81 17.30 22.30
CA ARG A 26 -46.71 16.47 23.15
C ARG A 26 -47.68 15.58 22.34
N SER A 27 -47.54 15.56 21.02
CA SER A 27 -48.17 14.62 20.11
C SER A 27 -47.44 13.28 20.13
N LYS A 28 -48.17 12.17 19.93
CA LYS A 28 -47.61 10.80 19.86
C LYS A 28 -46.79 10.54 18.59
N GLN A 29 -46.04 11.53 18.11
CA GLN A 29 -45.17 11.42 16.94
C GLN A 29 -43.85 10.75 17.31
N ILE A 30 -43.10 10.29 16.31
CA ILE A 30 -41.83 9.60 16.48
C ILE A 30 -40.73 10.43 15.83
N SER A 31 -39.57 10.49 16.48
CA SER A 31 -38.39 11.19 15.96
C SER A 31 -37.29 10.18 15.64
N PRO A 32 -36.60 10.29 14.49
CA PRO A 32 -35.45 9.46 14.16
C PRO A 32 -34.19 9.84 14.95
N ILE A 33 -34.22 10.95 15.69
CA ILE A 33 -33.06 11.47 16.43
C ILE A 33 -32.93 10.68 17.75
N PRO A 34 -31.81 9.96 17.98
CA PRO A 34 -31.65 9.12 19.15
C PRO A 34 -31.37 9.93 20.42
N ILE A 35 -31.85 9.42 21.56
CA ILE A 35 -31.48 9.90 22.89
C ILE A 35 -30.30 9.07 23.41
N HIS A 36 -29.17 9.72 23.66
CA HIS A 36 -27.99 9.06 24.20
C HIS A 36 -27.99 9.07 25.73
N LEU A 37 -28.09 7.89 26.33
CA LEU A 37 -28.01 7.69 27.77
C LEU A 37 -26.77 6.87 28.15
N SER A 38 -25.94 7.40 29.04
CA SER A 38 -24.80 6.67 29.61
C SER A 38 -25.06 6.36 31.08
N ILE A 39 -25.21 5.08 31.39
CA ILE A 39 -25.43 4.59 32.76
C ILE A 39 -24.12 3.99 33.28
N TYR A 40 -23.66 4.47 34.44
CA TYR A 40 -22.48 3.95 35.12
C TYR A 40 -22.89 3.23 36.39
N SER A 41 -22.51 1.97 36.54
CA SER A 41 -22.76 1.18 37.75
C SER A 41 -21.66 0.13 37.90
N PRO A 42 -21.23 -0.19 39.14
CA PRO A 42 -20.27 -1.28 39.37
C PRO A 42 -20.86 -2.67 39.07
N ASN A 43 -22.19 -2.76 38.90
CA ASN A 43 -22.92 -4.02 38.72
C ASN A 43 -23.39 -4.25 37.27
N VAL A 44 -22.91 -3.46 36.30
CA VAL A 44 -23.29 -3.61 34.89
C VAL A 44 -22.07 -3.81 34.02
N VAL A 45 -22.25 -4.55 32.92
CA VAL A 45 -21.22 -4.70 31.88
C VAL A 45 -21.30 -3.54 30.89
N ASN A 46 -20.20 -3.25 30.19
CA ASN A 46 -20.19 -2.28 29.10
C ASN A 46 -20.99 -2.84 27.92
N LEU A 47 -22.28 -2.50 27.87
CA LEU A 47 -23.21 -2.91 26.83
C LEU A 47 -23.92 -1.67 26.29
N THR A 48 -23.97 -1.56 24.97
CA THR A 48 -24.82 -0.58 24.30
C THR A 48 -26.14 -1.25 23.95
N LEU A 49 -27.23 -0.77 24.55
CA LEU A 49 -28.58 -1.17 24.18
C LEU A 49 -29.24 -0.04 23.39
N ILE A 50 -29.95 -0.40 22.33
CA ILE A 50 -30.75 0.52 21.54
C ILE A 50 -32.20 0.10 21.74
N ASP A 51 -32.98 0.95 22.39
CA ASP A 51 -34.42 0.77 22.52
C ASP A 51 -35.09 1.41 21.30
N LEU A 52 -35.85 0.61 20.57
CA LEU A 52 -36.47 1.01 19.30
C LEU A 52 -38.00 1.08 19.49
N PRO A 53 -38.70 1.96 18.75
CA PRO A 53 -40.16 2.01 18.79
C PRO A 53 -40.77 0.64 18.46
N GLY A 54 -41.88 0.30 19.13
CA GLY A 54 -42.61 -0.92 18.82
C GLY A 54 -43.22 -0.88 17.42
N LEU A 55 -43.18 -2.00 16.70
CA LEU A 55 -43.81 -2.14 15.39
C LEU A 55 -45.34 -2.06 15.56
N THR A 56 -45.96 -1.02 14.99
CA THR A 56 -47.42 -0.81 15.03
C THR A 56 -48.04 -1.10 13.67
N LYS A 57 -49.21 -1.76 13.65
CA LYS A 57 -49.90 -2.12 12.39
C LYS A 57 -50.86 -1.05 11.86
N VAL A 58 -51.22 -0.06 12.68
CA VAL A 58 -52.24 0.95 12.35
C VAL A 58 -51.80 2.31 12.88
N ALA A 59 -51.94 3.34 12.04
CA ALA A 59 -51.73 4.73 12.45
C ALA A 59 -52.86 5.18 13.40
N ILE A 60 -52.49 5.81 14.51
CA ILE A 60 -53.47 6.39 15.45
C ILE A 60 -53.85 7.79 14.96
N GLU A 61 -55.06 8.24 15.29
CA GLU A 61 -55.54 9.60 15.00
C GLU A 61 -54.50 10.68 15.39
N GLY A 62 -54.05 11.47 14.41
CA GLY A 62 -53.01 12.50 14.57
C GLY A 62 -51.58 12.09 14.16
N GLN A 63 -51.36 10.84 13.73
CA GLN A 63 -50.12 10.40 13.08
C GLN A 63 -50.26 10.40 11.55
N PRO A 64 -49.17 10.59 10.79
CA PRO A 64 -49.20 10.45 9.34
C PRO A 64 -49.44 8.99 8.94
N ASP A 65 -50.08 8.76 7.79
CA ASP A 65 -50.31 7.41 7.25
C ASP A 65 -49.00 6.64 7.00
N SER A 66 -47.89 7.35 6.79
CA SER A 66 -46.54 6.78 6.60
C SER A 66 -45.89 6.26 7.89
N ILE A 67 -46.46 6.52 9.07
CA ILE A 67 -45.78 6.27 10.36
C ILE A 67 -45.35 4.81 10.54
N VAL A 68 -46.12 3.87 10.01
CA VAL A 68 -45.82 2.43 10.08
C VAL A 68 -44.54 2.13 9.29
N GLU A 69 -44.43 2.65 8.07
CA GLU A 69 -43.27 2.49 7.20
C GLU A 69 -42.05 3.23 7.77
N ASP A 70 -42.26 4.43 8.34
CA ASP A 70 -41.19 5.21 8.98
C ASP A 70 -40.59 4.48 10.19
N ILE A 71 -41.42 3.86 11.03
CA ILE A 71 -40.95 3.02 12.15
C ILE A 71 -40.18 1.81 11.62
N GLU A 72 -40.73 1.11 10.64
CA GLU A 72 -40.09 -0.08 10.09
C GLU A 72 -38.71 0.24 9.48
N ASN A 73 -38.62 1.31 8.68
CA ASN A 73 -37.38 1.81 8.10
C ASN A 73 -36.37 2.23 9.18
N MET A 74 -36.84 2.89 10.24
CA MET A 74 -36.00 3.25 11.37
C MET A 74 -35.41 2.00 12.04
N VAL A 75 -36.25 1.03 12.40
CA VAL A 75 -35.80 -0.22 13.04
C VAL A 75 -34.82 -0.95 12.12
N ARG A 76 -35.16 -1.09 10.84
CA ARG A 76 -34.34 -1.72 9.79
C ARG A 76 -32.94 -1.10 9.72
N SER A 77 -32.83 0.22 9.75
CA SER A 77 -31.54 0.94 9.70
C SER A 77 -30.58 0.58 10.85
N TYR A 78 -31.11 0.15 12.00
CA TYR A 78 -30.32 -0.34 13.13
C TYR A 78 -30.00 -1.83 13.02
N VAL A 79 -30.98 -2.66 12.64
CA VAL A 79 -30.83 -4.12 12.63
C VAL A 79 -30.11 -4.67 11.39
N GLU A 80 -30.02 -3.93 10.28
CA GLU A 80 -29.26 -4.32 9.09
C GLU A 80 -27.74 -4.32 9.32
N LYS A 81 -27.26 -3.63 10.35
CA LYS A 81 -25.82 -3.58 10.66
C LYS A 81 -25.35 -4.98 11.09
N PRO A 82 -24.32 -5.57 10.45
CA PRO A 82 -23.88 -6.94 10.74
C PRO A 82 -23.24 -7.09 12.14
N ASN A 83 -22.98 -5.98 12.84
CA ASN A 83 -22.33 -5.94 14.14
C ASN A 83 -23.33 -5.70 15.29
N CYS A 84 -24.62 -5.99 15.08
CA CYS A 84 -25.63 -5.87 16.13
C CYS A 84 -26.26 -7.22 16.46
N ILE A 85 -26.65 -7.36 17.74
CA ILE A 85 -27.42 -8.49 18.25
C ILE A 85 -28.90 -8.09 18.18
N ILE A 86 -29.72 -8.93 17.55
CA ILE A 86 -31.16 -8.72 17.44
C ILE A 86 -31.86 -9.46 18.58
N LEU A 87 -32.55 -8.72 19.43
CA LEU A 87 -33.44 -9.27 20.45
C LEU A 87 -34.88 -9.24 19.95
N ALA A 88 -35.35 -10.36 19.41
CA ALA A 88 -36.71 -10.50 18.92
C ALA A 88 -37.66 -10.82 20.09
N ILE A 89 -38.22 -9.76 20.69
CA ILE A 89 -39.11 -9.85 21.85
C ILE A 89 -40.54 -10.08 21.37
N SER A 90 -41.17 -11.16 21.84
CA SER A 90 -42.58 -11.47 21.54
C SER A 90 -43.33 -11.81 22.82
N PRO A 91 -44.60 -11.40 22.97
CA PRO A 91 -45.39 -11.78 24.13
C PRO A 91 -45.90 -13.22 23.98
N ALA A 92 -45.88 -13.99 25.07
CA ALA A 92 -46.22 -15.41 25.06
C ALA A 92 -47.72 -15.70 24.89
N ASN A 93 -48.57 -14.69 25.08
CA ASN A 93 -50.02 -14.77 24.87
C ASN A 93 -50.44 -14.56 23.41
N GLN A 94 -49.49 -14.39 22.49
CA GLN A 94 -49.75 -14.27 21.05
C GLN A 94 -49.00 -15.37 20.30
N ASP A 95 -49.53 -15.75 19.13
CA ASP A 95 -48.87 -16.73 18.27
C ASP A 95 -47.57 -16.15 17.70
N ILE A 96 -46.47 -16.89 17.89
CA ILE A 96 -45.14 -16.50 17.44
C ILE A 96 -45.06 -16.36 15.92
N ALA A 97 -45.87 -17.10 15.18
CA ALA A 97 -45.95 -17.01 13.72
C ALA A 97 -46.44 -15.63 13.24
N THR A 98 -47.08 -14.86 14.10
CA THR A 98 -47.59 -13.50 13.81
C THR A 98 -46.67 -12.38 14.31
N SER A 99 -45.50 -12.74 14.88
CA SER A 99 -44.56 -11.78 15.46
C SER A 99 -43.82 -10.99 14.37
N ASP A 100 -44.07 -9.68 14.34
CA ASP A 100 -43.40 -8.77 13.41
C ASP A 100 -41.89 -8.67 13.70
N ALA A 101 -41.49 -8.81 14.97
CA ALA A 101 -40.08 -8.81 15.37
C ALA A 101 -39.31 -10.00 14.79
N ILE A 102 -39.92 -11.20 14.79
CA ILE A 102 -39.31 -12.40 14.21
C ILE A 102 -39.27 -12.32 12.68
N LYS A 103 -40.34 -11.79 12.06
CA LYS A 103 -40.38 -11.56 10.62
C LYS A 103 -39.24 -10.65 10.17
N LEU A 104 -39.11 -9.48 10.81
CA LEU A 104 -38.05 -8.51 10.48
C LEU A 104 -36.66 -9.09 10.73
N ALA A 105 -36.46 -9.79 11.85
CA ALA A 105 -35.19 -10.45 12.14
C ALA A 105 -34.79 -11.45 11.06
N ARG A 106 -35.73 -12.25 10.54
CA ARG A 106 -35.47 -13.23 9.48
C ARG A 106 -35.08 -12.59 8.14
N GLU A 107 -35.60 -11.40 7.85
CA GLU A 107 -35.28 -10.68 6.63
C GLU A 107 -33.84 -10.14 6.64
N VAL A 108 -33.34 -9.69 7.80
CA VAL A 108 -31.99 -9.10 7.95
C VAL A 108 -30.94 -10.08 8.48
N ASP A 109 -31.37 -11.21 9.04
CA ASP A 109 -30.54 -12.31 9.55
C ASP A 109 -31.14 -13.68 9.17
N PRO A 110 -31.10 -14.09 7.89
CA PRO A 110 -31.70 -15.35 7.44
C PRO A 110 -31.07 -16.60 8.05
N SER A 111 -29.78 -16.56 8.42
CA SER A 111 -29.09 -17.68 9.08
C SER A 111 -29.38 -17.75 10.57
N GLY A 112 -29.88 -16.66 11.18
CA GLY A 112 -30.21 -16.57 12.60
C GLY A 112 -28.98 -16.48 13.51
N GLU A 113 -27.82 -16.11 12.98
CA GLU A 113 -26.54 -16.13 13.69
C GLU A 113 -26.45 -15.08 14.81
N ARG A 114 -27.23 -14.02 14.72
CA ARG A 114 -27.21 -12.87 15.64
C ARG A 114 -28.59 -12.55 16.23
N THR A 115 -29.56 -13.43 16.05
CA THR A 115 -30.95 -13.27 16.52
C THR A 115 -31.25 -14.13 17.74
N PHE A 116 -31.73 -13.50 18.81
CA PHE A 116 -32.15 -14.13 20.06
C PHE A 116 -33.66 -13.94 20.26
N GLY A 117 -34.38 -15.03 20.47
CA GLY A 117 -35.81 -15.00 20.75
C GLY A 117 -36.06 -14.80 22.24
N VAL A 118 -36.89 -13.81 22.60
CA VAL A 118 -37.30 -13.57 23.99
C VAL A 118 -38.81 -13.61 24.09
N LEU A 119 -39.32 -14.48 24.97
CA LEU A 119 -40.74 -14.56 25.29
C LEU A 119 -41.02 -13.82 26.59
N THR A 120 -41.90 -12.82 26.54
CA THR A 120 -42.36 -12.07 27.72
C THR A 120 -43.81 -12.40 28.07
N LYS A 121 -44.32 -11.94 29.22
CA LYS A 121 -45.72 -12.12 29.65
C LYS A 121 -46.17 -13.59 29.75
N LEU A 122 -45.26 -14.50 30.10
CA LEU A 122 -45.56 -15.93 30.30
C LEU A 122 -46.59 -16.15 31.42
N ASP A 123 -46.64 -15.24 32.39
CA ASP A 123 -47.57 -15.22 33.52
C ASP A 123 -49.01 -14.82 33.13
N LEU A 124 -49.20 -14.24 31.94
CA LEU A 124 -50.49 -13.78 31.43
C LEU A 124 -51.09 -14.73 30.38
N MET A 125 -50.57 -15.95 30.27
CA MET A 125 -51.12 -16.97 29.37
C MET A 125 -52.43 -17.54 29.93
N ASP A 126 -53.31 -17.95 29.02
CA ASP A 126 -54.59 -18.56 29.39
C ASP A 126 -54.36 -19.90 30.10
N LYS A 127 -55.14 -20.14 31.16
CA LYS A 127 -55.03 -21.38 31.95
C LYS A 127 -55.24 -22.60 31.05
N GLY A 128 -54.28 -23.54 31.09
CA GLY A 128 -54.28 -24.73 30.25
C GLY A 128 -53.46 -24.60 28.96
N THR A 129 -52.93 -23.40 28.65
CA THR A 129 -51.97 -23.19 27.56
C THR A 129 -50.56 -23.00 28.12
N ASN A 130 -49.54 -23.29 27.30
CA ASN A 130 -48.14 -23.04 27.64
C ASN A 130 -47.35 -22.69 26.37
N ALA A 131 -46.19 -22.06 26.55
CA ALA A 131 -45.28 -21.67 25.47
C ALA A 131 -44.07 -22.64 25.34
N LEU A 132 -44.22 -23.88 25.83
CA LEU A 132 -43.10 -24.83 25.90
C LEU A 132 -42.53 -25.15 24.51
N ASP A 133 -43.41 -25.35 23.52
CA ASP A 133 -42.99 -25.63 22.15
C ASP A 133 -42.14 -24.51 21.53
N VAL A 134 -42.40 -23.25 21.91
CA VAL A 134 -41.60 -22.11 21.45
C VAL A 134 -40.29 -22.05 22.22
N LEU A 135 -40.32 -22.17 23.55
CA LEU A 135 -39.13 -22.12 24.42
C LEU A 135 -38.13 -23.24 24.12
N GLU A 136 -38.60 -24.44 23.76
CA GLU A 136 -37.77 -25.57 23.35
C GLU A 136 -37.36 -25.51 21.86
N GLY A 137 -37.83 -24.50 21.12
CA GLY A 137 -37.52 -24.31 19.71
C GLY A 137 -38.16 -25.34 18.78
N ARG A 138 -39.22 -26.03 19.23
CA ARG A 138 -40.01 -26.97 18.41
C ARG A 138 -40.92 -26.24 17.42
N SER A 139 -41.57 -25.16 17.86
CA SER A 139 -42.47 -24.34 17.03
C SER A 139 -41.69 -23.45 16.07
N TYR A 140 -40.67 -22.75 16.57
CA TYR A 140 -39.78 -21.91 15.74
C TYR A 140 -38.33 -22.08 16.19
N ARG A 141 -37.50 -22.66 15.32
CA ARG A 141 -36.09 -22.94 15.63
C ARG A 141 -35.22 -21.70 15.32
N LEU A 142 -34.48 -21.26 16.33
CA LEU A 142 -33.40 -20.27 16.22
C LEU A 142 -32.03 -20.96 16.44
N GLN A 143 -30.94 -20.34 16.00
CA GLN A 143 -29.58 -20.81 16.33
C GLN A 143 -29.26 -20.63 17.82
N HIS A 144 -29.80 -19.55 18.40
CA HIS A 144 -29.69 -19.25 19.83
C HIS A 144 -30.94 -19.69 20.58
N PRO A 145 -30.84 -20.09 21.86
CA PRO A 145 -31.98 -20.56 22.62
C PRO A 145 -33.00 -19.44 22.86
N TRP A 146 -34.28 -19.82 22.87
CA TRP A 146 -35.34 -18.95 23.35
C TRP A 146 -35.22 -18.74 24.85
N VAL A 147 -35.47 -17.51 25.31
CA VAL A 147 -35.45 -17.17 26.74
C VAL A 147 -36.78 -16.57 27.15
N GLY A 148 -37.44 -17.22 28.10
CA GLY A 148 -38.64 -16.73 28.77
C GLY A 148 -38.29 -15.74 29.88
N ILE A 149 -38.99 -14.62 29.96
CA ILE A 149 -38.86 -13.63 31.02
C ILE A 149 -40.22 -13.25 31.60
N VAL A 150 -40.25 -12.98 32.90
CA VAL A 150 -41.44 -12.48 33.61
C VAL A 150 -41.10 -11.12 34.21
N ASN A 151 -41.78 -10.09 33.73
CA ASN A 151 -41.55 -8.71 34.11
C ASN A 151 -42.55 -8.25 35.17
N ARG A 152 -42.33 -7.06 35.74
CA ARG A 152 -43.32 -6.41 36.62
C ARG A 152 -44.63 -6.16 35.87
N SER A 153 -45.75 -6.48 36.49
CA SER A 153 -47.07 -6.10 35.99
C SER A 153 -47.29 -4.59 36.09
N GLN A 154 -48.30 -4.05 35.39
CA GLN A 154 -48.65 -2.63 35.51
C GLN A 154 -49.01 -2.26 36.96
N ALA A 155 -49.63 -3.17 37.71
CA ALA A 155 -49.92 -2.98 39.12
C ALA A 155 -48.65 -2.90 39.99
N ASP A 156 -47.65 -3.74 39.70
CA ASP A 156 -46.35 -3.69 40.39
C ASP A 156 -45.57 -2.42 40.08
N ILE A 157 -45.66 -1.92 38.83
CA ILE A 157 -45.06 -0.64 38.42
C ILE A 157 -45.73 0.51 39.20
N ASN A 158 -47.07 0.54 39.26
CA ASN A 158 -47.80 1.57 39.99
C ASN A 158 -47.50 1.55 41.50
N LYS A 159 -47.17 0.37 42.06
CA LYS A 159 -46.75 0.18 43.45
C LYS A 159 -45.25 0.39 43.68
N ASN A 160 -44.48 0.75 42.66
CA ASN A 160 -43.01 0.91 42.72
C ASN A 160 -42.28 -0.30 43.32
N VAL A 161 -42.70 -1.52 42.96
CA VAL A 161 -42.04 -2.75 43.44
C VAL A 161 -40.57 -2.77 43.01
N ASP A 162 -39.70 -3.07 43.97
CA ASP A 162 -38.25 -3.15 43.79
C ASP A 162 -37.87 -4.23 42.76
N MET A 163 -36.85 -3.95 41.95
CA MET A 163 -36.33 -4.88 40.94
C MET A 163 -35.75 -6.17 41.55
N ILE A 164 -35.19 -6.13 42.76
CA ILE A 164 -34.68 -7.30 43.47
C ILE A 164 -35.85 -8.25 43.78
N VAL A 165 -36.98 -7.70 44.23
CA VAL A 165 -38.19 -8.48 44.51
C VAL A 165 -38.78 -9.05 43.22
N ALA A 166 -38.82 -8.25 42.14
CA ALA A 166 -39.29 -8.71 40.83
C ALA A 166 -38.45 -9.88 40.30
N ARG A 167 -37.11 -9.80 40.40
CA ARG A 167 -36.20 -10.90 40.01
C ARG A 167 -36.39 -12.15 40.86
N ARG A 168 -36.64 -11.99 42.16
CA ARG A 168 -36.93 -13.13 43.04
C ARG A 168 -38.25 -13.81 42.63
N ARG A 169 -39.30 -13.03 42.36
CA ARG A 169 -40.59 -13.54 41.87
C ARG A 169 -40.46 -14.25 40.53
N GLU A 170 -39.66 -13.71 39.60
CA GLU A 170 -39.37 -14.36 38.31
C GLU A 170 -38.72 -15.74 38.53
N ARG A 171 -37.73 -15.82 39.43
CA ARG A 171 -37.08 -17.09 39.75
C ARG A 171 -38.03 -18.09 40.41
N GLU A 172 -38.86 -17.62 41.33
CA GLU A 172 -39.90 -18.44 41.99
C GLU A 172 -40.94 -18.94 40.97
N TYR A 173 -41.35 -18.10 40.01
CA TYR A 173 -42.27 -18.47 38.94
C TYR A 173 -41.71 -19.64 38.13
N PHE A 174 -40.48 -19.49 37.61
CA PHE A 174 -39.89 -20.56 36.80
C PHE A 174 -39.55 -21.80 37.63
N ALA A 175 -39.23 -21.69 38.91
CA ALA A 175 -38.95 -22.84 39.76
C ALA A 175 -40.22 -23.63 40.12
N ASN A 176 -41.34 -22.95 40.36
CA ASN A 176 -42.57 -23.55 40.87
C ASN A 176 -43.61 -23.86 39.78
N SER A 177 -43.44 -23.36 38.54
CA SER A 177 -44.36 -23.67 37.43
C SER A 177 -44.23 -25.14 37.02
N PRO A 178 -45.32 -25.91 37.03
CA PRO A 178 -45.31 -27.31 36.57
C PRO A 178 -44.72 -27.47 35.17
N GLU A 179 -45.03 -26.54 34.27
CA GLU A 179 -44.68 -26.56 32.85
C GLU A 179 -43.24 -26.12 32.59
N TYR A 180 -42.69 -25.19 33.37
CA TYR A 180 -41.39 -24.56 33.09
C TYR A 180 -40.27 -24.89 34.09
N SER A 181 -40.58 -25.62 35.18
CA SER A 181 -39.62 -25.99 36.25
C SER A 181 -38.32 -26.59 35.72
N HIS A 182 -38.42 -27.51 34.75
CA HIS A 182 -37.28 -28.17 34.12
C HIS A 182 -36.40 -27.22 33.27
N LEU A 183 -36.94 -26.08 32.83
CA LEU A 183 -36.22 -25.04 32.09
C LEU A 183 -35.72 -23.90 32.98
N SER A 184 -36.03 -23.89 34.28
CA SER A 184 -35.73 -22.79 35.21
C SER A 184 -34.27 -22.28 35.17
N SER A 185 -33.30 -23.16 34.93
CA SER A 185 -31.87 -22.80 34.80
C SER A 185 -31.51 -22.01 33.53
N LYS A 186 -32.37 -22.05 32.51
CA LYS A 186 -32.20 -21.40 31.19
C LYS A 186 -33.23 -20.28 30.94
N MET A 187 -33.93 -19.85 31.98
CA MET A 187 -34.98 -18.83 31.90
C MET A 187 -34.67 -17.64 32.80
N GLY A 188 -35.38 -16.55 32.55
CA GLY A 188 -35.34 -15.33 33.34
C GLY A 188 -34.32 -14.30 32.89
N SER A 189 -34.51 -13.08 33.39
CA SER A 189 -33.73 -11.90 33.04
C SER A 189 -32.22 -12.04 33.35
N GLU A 190 -31.87 -12.73 34.42
CA GLU A 190 -30.46 -12.95 34.81
C GLU A 190 -29.74 -13.91 33.84
N TYR A 191 -30.42 -14.97 33.40
CA TYR A 191 -29.88 -15.88 32.39
C TYR A 191 -29.72 -15.18 31.05
N LEU A 192 -30.74 -14.41 30.62
CA LEU A 192 -30.67 -13.61 29.39
C LEU A 192 -29.47 -12.66 29.39
N ALA A 193 -29.25 -11.94 30.49
CA ALA A 193 -28.12 -11.01 30.61
C ALA A 193 -26.76 -11.73 30.49
N LYS A 194 -26.61 -12.91 31.13
CA LYS A 194 -25.40 -13.75 31.03
C LYS A 194 -25.19 -14.29 29.62
N LEU A 195 -26.27 -14.74 28.97
CA LEU A 195 -26.25 -15.26 27.60
C LEU A 195 -25.78 -14.18 26.61
N LEU A 196 -26.39 -12.99 26.65
CA LEU A 196 -26.04 -11.86 25.79
C LEU A 196 -24.62 -11.37 26.04
N SER A 197 -24.17 -11.32 27.30
CA SER A 197 -22.82 -10.91 27.65
C SER A 197 -21.76 -11.85 27.07
N ARG A 198 -21.97 -13.17 27.20
CA ARG A 198 -21.06 -14.17 26.61
C ARG A 198 -21.03 -14.11 25.08
N HIS A 199 -22.19 -13.92 24.45
CA HIS A 199 -22.26 -13.79 23.01
C HIS A 199 -21.54 -12.53 22.52
N LEU A 200 -21.77 -11.39 23.18
CA LEU A 200 -21.07 -10.15 22.87
C LEU A 200 -19.55 -10.30 23.02
N GLU A 201 -19.08 -10.93 24.10
CA GLU A 201 -17.65 -11.20 24.28
C GLU A 201 -17.07 -12.03 23.12
N SER A 202 -17.78 -13.08 22.71
CA SER A 202 -17.38 -13.94 21.59
C SER A 202 -17.29 -13.15 20.28
N VAL A 203 -18.30 -12.33 19.98
CA VAL A 203 -18.34 -11.49 18.76
C VAL A 203 -17.21 -10.46 18.77
N ILE A 204 -16.96 -9.79 19.89
CA ILE A 204 -15.86 -8.84 20.04
C ILE A 204 -14.53 -9.57 19.80
N ARG A 205 -14.31 -10.70 20.46
CA ARG A 205 -13.08 -11.50 20.33
C ARG A 205 -12.83 -11.96 18.90
N ALA A 206 -13.87 -12.39 18.19
CA ALA A 206 -13.77 -12.81 16.79
C ALA A 206 -13.42 -11.65 15.84
N ARG A 207 -13.83 -10.41 16.16
CA ARG A 207 -13.56 -9.23 15.32
C ARG A 207 -12.23 -8.55 15.60
N ILE A 208 -11.67 -8.66 16.81
CA ILE A 208 -10.38 -8.04 17.17
C ILE A 208 -9.28 -8.31 16.13
N PRO A 209 -9.04 -9.55 15.66
CA PRO A 209 -7.99 -9.81 14.66
C PRO A 209 -8.18 -9.02 13.35
N SER A 210 -9.43 -8.91 12.87
CA SER A 210 -9.74 -8.15 11.65
C SER A 210 -9.49 -6.64 11.83
N ILE A 211 -9.82 -6.11 13.00
CA ILE A 211 -9.59 -4.70 13.34
C ILE A 211 -8.08 -4.42 13.41
N THR A 212 -7.31 -5.30 14.06
CA THR A 212 -5.85 -5.19 14.12
C THR A 212 -5.23 -5.23 12.72
N SER A 213 -5.71 -6.13 11.84
CA SER A 213 -5.24 -6.20 10.45
C SER A 213 -5.53 -4.90 9.68
N LEU A 214 -6.72 -4.33 9.84
CA LEU A 214 -7.09 -3.07 9.21
C LEU A 214 -6.22 -1.90 9.71
N ILE A 215 -5.95 -1.84 11.01
CA ILE A 215 -5.08 -0.83 11.60
C ILE A 215 -3.66 -0.96 11.05
N ASN A 216 -3.09 -2.17 11.05
CA ASN A 216 -1.73 -2.39 10.55
C ASN A 216 -1.62 -2.03 9.07
N LYS A 217 -2.58 -2.44 8.24
CA LYS A 217 -2.62 -2.04 6.84
C LYS A 217 -2.67 -0.51 6.67
N SER A 218 -3.48 0.17 7.49
CA SER A 218 -3.56 1.63 7.46
C SER A 218 -2.25 2.29 7.88
N ILE A 219 -1.54 1.72 8.87
CA ILE A 219 -0.21 2.16 9.28
C ILE A 219 0.77 2.02 8.11
N ASP A 220 0.82 0.86 7.46
CA ASP A 220 1.73 0.61 6.32
C ASP A 220 1.49 1.58 5.17
N GLU A 221 0.21 1.87 4.85
CA GLU A 221 -0.18 2.84 3.82
C GLU A 221 0.29 4.26 4.18
N LEU A 222 0.05 4.69 5.43
CA LEU A 222 0.46 6.01 5.92
C LEU A 222 1.98 6.16 6.03
N GLU A 223 2.70 5.10 6.42
CA GLU A 223 4.16 5.11 6.45
C GLU A 223 4.76 5.21 5.04
N SER A 224 4.17 4.52 4.07
CA SER A 224 4.56 4.63 2.66
C SER A 224 4.37 6.05 2.14
N GLU A 225 3.23 6.68 2.44
CA GLU A 225 2.96 8.07 2.08
C GLU A 225 3.91 9.04 2.79
N MET A 226 4.17 8.83 4.08
CA MET A 226 5.14 9.64 4.84
C MET A 226 6.55 9.50 4.29
N ASN A 227 6.97 8.32 3.85
CA ASN A 227 8.24 8.11 3.19
C ASN A 227 8.32 8.84 1.84
N HIS A 228 7.21 8.89 1.09
CA HIS A 228 7.12 9.66 -0.15
C HIS A 228 7.24 11.17 0.09
N ILE A 229 6.56 11.68 1.12
CA ILE A 229 6.62 13.10 1.53
C ILE A 229 7.99 13.42 2.13
N GLY A 230 8.68 12.43 2.71
CA GLY A 230 10.01 12.47 3.28
C GLY A 230 10.11 13.28 4.58
N ARG A 231 11.32 13.36 5.14
CA ARG A 231 11.55 14.03 6.43
C ARG A 231 11.36 15.55 6.34
N PRO A 232 10.91 16.20 7.43
CA PRO A 232 10.88 17.66 7.50
C PRO A 232 12.29 18.22 7.34
N ILE A 233 12.41 19.27 6.55
CA ILE A 233 13.66 20.01 6.35
C ILE A 233 13.72 21.04 7.47
N ALA A 234 14.79 21.02 8.25
CA ALA A 234 14.99 22.03 9.28
C ALA A 234 15.18 23.41 8.65
N VAL A 235 14.73 24.45 9.38
CA VAL A 235 14.72 25.84 8.89
C VAL A 235 16.13 26.46 8.93
N ASP A 236 17.03 25.91 9.74
CA ASP A 236 18.37 26.44 9.87
C ASP A 236 19.23 26.12 8.63
N ALA A 237 20.04 27.10 8.22
CA ALA A 237 20.87 27.00 7.02
C ALA A 237 21.90 25.85 7.10
N GLY A 238 22.34 25.50 8.32
CA GLY A 238 23.30 24.41 8.54
C GLY A 238 22.70 23.04 8.21
N ALA A 239 21.49 22.78 8.68
CA ALA A 239 20.77 21.55 8.43
C ALA A 239 20.26 21.44 6.99
N GLN A 240 19.91 22.56 6.35
CA GLN A 240 19.64 22.60 4.91
C GLN A 240 20.87 22.17 4.09
N LEU A 241 22.05 22.74 4.40
CA LEU A 241 23.30 22.35 3.76
C LEU A 241 23.61 20.86 4.01
N TYR A 242 23.44 20.39 5.25
CA TYR A 242 23.63 18.98 5.59
C TYR A 242 22.71 18.07 4.75
N THR A 243 21.44 18.44 4.59
CA THR A 243 20.47 17.70 3.79
C THR A 243 20.88 17.66 2.31
N ILE A 244 21.32 18.80 1.74
CA ILE A 244 21.83 18.84 0.36
C ILE A 244 23.03 17.91 0.19
N LEU A 245 23.96 17.90 1.16
CA LEU A 245 25.14 17.02 1.14
C LEU A 245 24.76 15.55 1.24
N GLU A 246 23.78 15.18 2.07
CA GLU A 246 23.27 13.82 2.14
C GLU A 246 22.65 13.38 0.80
N LEU A 247 21.84 14.24 0.18
CA LEU A 247 21.24 13.97 -1.14
C LEU A 247 22.30 13.81 -2.22
N CYS A 248 23.35 14.63 -2.20
CA CYS A 248 24.49 14.50 -3.13
C CYS A 248 25.26 13.20 -2.90
N ARG A 249 25.45 12.77 -1.64
CA ARG A 249 26.08 11.48 -1.30
C ARG A 249 25.23 10.29 -1.76
N ALA A 250 23.91 10.37 -1.64
CA ALA A 250 22.99 9.34 -2.14
C ALA A 250 23.11 9.20 -3.66
N PHE A 251 23.10 10.32 -4.39
CA PHE A 251 23.35 10.35 -5.82
C PHE A 251 24.74 9.76 -6.19
N ASP A 252 25.81 10.18 -5.51
CA ASP A 252 27.17 9.69 -5.76
C ASP A 252 27.26 8.17 -5.58
N LYS A 253 26.63 7.63 -4.52
CA LYS A 253 26.55 6.19 -4.30
C LYS A 253 25.86 5.47 -5.46
N ILE A 254 24.69 5.93 -5.88
CA ILE A 254 23.93 5.30 -6.99
C ILE A 254 24.69 5.42 -8.32
N PHE A 255 25.36 6.54 -8.57
CA PHE A 255 26.17 6.73 -9.76
C PHE A 255 27.38 5.78 -9.77
N LYS A 256 28.06 5.61 -8.64
CA LYS A 256 29.14 4.61 -8.49
C LYS A 256 28.65 3.18 -8.71
N GLU A 257 27.48 2.82 -8.17
CA GLU A 257 26.87 1.51 -8.42
C GLU A 257 26.59 1.27 -9.91
N HIS A 258 26.25 2.31 -10.68
CA HIS A 258 26.09 2.21 -12.13
C HIS A 258 27.39 1.94 -12.89
N LEU A 259 28.51 2.41 -12.35
CA LEU A 259 29.84 2.23 -12.94
C LEU A 259 30.49 0.91 -12.53
N GLU A 260 30.41 0.56 -11.24
CA GLU A 260 31.20 -0.52 -10.62
C GLU A 260 30.35 -1.67 -10.07
N GLY A 261 29.06 -1.44 -9.77
CA GLY A 261 28.20 -2.33 -8.98
C GLY A 261 27.48 -3.43 -9.75
N GLY A 262 27.99 -3.88 -10.90
CA GLY A 262 27.36 -4.93 -11.72
C GLY A 262 26.13 -4.49 -12.52
N ARG A 263 25.91 -3.17 -12.64
CA ARG A 263 24.90 -2.57 -13.52
C ARG A 263 25.48 -2.34 -14.93
N PRO A 264 24.64 -2.27 -15.98
CA PRO A 264 25.12 -2.22 -17.38
C PRO A 264 25.85 -0.91 -17.77
N GLY A 265 26.08 0.03 -16.85
CA GLY A 265 26.77 1.28 -17.15
C GLY A 265 28.25 1.06 -17.45
N GLY A 266 28.97 0.37 -16.56
CA GLY A 266 30.35 -0.02 -16.76
C GLY A 266 30.56 -0.88 -18.00
N ASP A 267 29.71 -1.91 -18.19
CA ASP A 267 29.77 -2.83 -19.35
C ASP A 267 29.66 -2.09 -20.69
N ARG A 268 28.85 -1.03 -20.76
CA ARG A 268 28.74 -0.21 -21.96
C ARG A 268 30.02 0.56 -22.27
N ILE A 269 30.73 1.03 -21.24
CA ILE A 269 32.04 1.67 -21.40
C ILE A 269 33.06 0.65 -21.90
N TYR A 270 33.10 -0.56 -21.32
CA TYR A 270 33.93 -1.65 -21.84
C TYR A 270 33.60 -1.97 -23.30
N GLY A 271 32.32 -1.99 -23.68
CA GLY A 271 31.89 -2.18 -25.06
C GLY A 271 32.43 -1.13 -26.05
N VAL A 272 32.67 0.11 -25.61
CA VAL A 272 33.33 1.13 -26.44
C VAL A 272 34.78 0.72 -26.74
N PHE A 273 35.52 0.32 -25.71
CA PHE A 273 36.95 -0.01 -25.84
C PHE A 273 37.23 -1.38 -26.44
N ASP A 274 36.43 -2.40 -26.12
CA ASP A 274 36.68 -3.78 -26.55
C ASP A 274 36.09 -4.08 -27.93
N ASN A 275 35.02 -3.38 -28.31
CA ASN A 275 34.30 -3.65 -29.56
C ASN A 275 34.33 -2.47 -30.54
N GLN A 276 33.86 -1.30 -30.12
CA GLN A 276 33.67 -0.17 -31.05
C GLN A 276 35.00 0.37 -31.58
N LEU A 277 35.96 0.65 -30.69
CA LEU A 277 37.27 1.16 -31.08
C LEU A 277 38.03 0.16 -31.97
N PRO A 278 38.22 -1.13 -31.61
CA PRO A 278 38.90 -2.09 -32.48
C PRO A 278 38.21 -2.26 -33.84
N THR A 279 36.88 -2.21 -33.88
CA THR A 279 36.12 -2.26 -35.14
C THR A 279 36.38 -1.01 -35.99
N ALA A 280 36.42 0.18 -35.39
CA ALA A 280 36.73 1.41 -36.07
C ALA A 280 38.16 1.41 -36.63
N LEU A 281 39.13 0.89 -35.86
CA LEU A 281 40.52 0.74 -36.30
C LEU A 281 40.66 -0.23 -37.49
N LYS A 282 39.93 -1.34 -37.49
CA LYS A 282 39.93 -2.32 -38.62
C LYS A 282 39.31 -1.76 -39.90
N LYS A 283 38.42 -0.76 -39.80
CA LYS A 283 37.74 -0.12 -40.94
C LYS A 283 38.53 1.04 -41.55
N LEU A 284 39.71 1.37 -41.03
CA LEU A 284 40.54 2.42 -41.58
C LEU A 284 40.99 2.07 -43.01
N PRO A 285 41.05 3.04 -43.94
CA PRO A 285 41.27 2.78 -45.36
C PRO A 285 42.76 2.54 -45.70
N PHE A 286 43.45 1.69 -44.92
CA PHE A 286 44.88 1.44 -45.10
C PHE A 286 45.20 0.76 -46.43
N ASP A 287 44.35 -0.13 -46.94
CA ASP A 287 44.58 -0.77 -48.25
C ASP A 287 44.66 0.25 -49.39
N ARG A 288 43.82 1.29 -49.32
CA ARG A 288 43.84 2.38 -50.30
C ARG A 288 45.04 3.30 -50.07
N HIS A 289 45.29 3.67 -48.81
CA HIS A 289 46.36 4.60 -48.44
C HIS A 289 47.76 4.02 -48.69
N LEU A 290 47.96 2.73 -48.43
CA LEU A 290 49.21 1.99 -48.64
C LEU A 290 49.27 1.28 -50.00
N SER A 291 48.39 1.65 -50.94
CA SER A 291 48.44 1.13 -52.31
C SER A 291 49.78 1.47 -52.99
N LEU A 292 50.30 0.57 -53.82
CA LEU A 292 51.57 0.73 -54.55
C LEU A 292 51.66 2.07 -55.30
N GLN A 293 50.55 2.54 -55.86
CA GLN A 293 50.47 3.81 -56.57
C GLN A 293 50.69 5.01 -55.62
N ASN A 294 50.03 4.99 -54.46
CA ASN A 294 50.17 6.07 -53.48
C ASN A 294 51.54 6.03 -52.78
N VAL A 295 52.04 4.84 -52.44
CA VAL A 295 53.38 4.65 -51.86
C VAL A 295 54.45 5.21 -52.80
N ARG A 296 54.40 4.85 -54.09
CA ARG A 296 55.35 5.35 -55.09
C ARG A 296 55.29 6.87 -55.20
N LYS A 297 54.08 7.44 -55.24
CA LYS A 297 53.87 8.89 -55.27
C LYS A 297 54.50 9.56 -54.05
N VAL A 298 54.12 9.17 -52.83
CA VAL A 298 54.58 9.80 -51.59
C VAL A 298 56.10 9.67 -51.40
N VAL A 299 56.67 8.50 -51.72
CA VAL A 299 58.13 8.30 -51.67
C VAL A 299 58.85 9.16 -52.70
N SER A 300 58.36 9.22 -53.95
CA SER A 300 58.97 10.06 -54.99
C SER A 300 58.88 11.57 -54.68
N GLU A 301 57.79 12.00 -54.03
CA GLU A 301 57.59 13.38 -53.59
C GLU A 301 58.44 13.74 -52.35
N ALA A 302 58.79 12.76 -51.52
CA ALA A 302 59.58 12.97 -50.30
C ALA A 302 61.09 12.91 -50.56
N ASP A 303 61.55 11.88 -51.27
CA ASP A 303 62.99 11.59 -51.44
C ASP A 303 63.53 12.02 -52.83
N GLY A 304 62.66 12.42 -53.76
CA GLY A 304 63.03 12.88 -55.11
C GLY A 304 63.32 11.76 -56.11
N TYR A 305 63.69 12.13 -57.35
CA TYR A 305 63.86 11.20 -58.49
C TYR A 305 65.24 10.50 -58.56
N GLN A 306 66.12 10.66 -57.56
CA GLN A 306 67.48 10.10 -57.60
C GLN A 306 67.48 8.58 -57.34
N PRO A 307 68.40 7.80 -57.96
CA PRO A 307 68.55 6.38 -57.65
C PRO A 307 68.98 6.21 -56.19
N HIS A 308 68.16 5.48 -55.43
CA HIS A 308 68.38 5.30 -54.00
C HIS A 308 69.43 4.21 -53.75
N LEU A 309 70.62 4.59 -53.26
CA LEU A 309 71.64 3.65 -52.76
C LEU A 309 71.29 3.10 -51.35
N ILE A 310 70.39 3.79 -50.63
CA ILE A 310 69.92 3.50 -49.27
C ILE A 310 68.39 3.62 -49.25
N ALA A 311 67.70 2.87 -48.39
CA ALA A 311 66.24 2.88 -48.29
C ALA A 311 65.64 4.30 -48.07
N PRO A 312 64.49 4.64 -48.71
CA PRO A 312 63.87 5.97 -48.66
C PRO A 312 63.25 6.29 -47.29
N GLU A 313 64.07 6.79 -46.36
CA GLU A 313 63.64 7.05 -44.97
C GLU A 313 62.56 8.14 -44.88
N GLN A 314 62.66 9.21 -45.68
CA GLN A 314 61.71 10.33 -45.58
C GLN A 314 60.34 9.94 -46.11
N GLY A 315 60.27 9.20 -47.22
CA GLY A 315 59.05 8.62 -47.75
C GLY A 315 58.36 7.69 -46.75
N TYR A 316 59.11 6.80 -46.08
CA TYR A 316 58.54 5.93 -45.04
C TYR A 316 58.03 6.73 -43.83
N ARG A 317 58.78 7.73 -43.37
CA ARG A 317 58.34 8.58 -42.25
C ARG A 317 57.01 9.29 -42.59
N ARG A 318 56.90 9.89 -43.78
CA ARG A 318 55.66 10.54 -44.24
C ARG A 318 54.49 9.56 -44.41
N LEU A 319 54.74 8.34 -44.92
CA LEU A 319 53.71 7.32 -45.05
C LEU A 319 53.19 6.85 -43.68
N ILE A 320 54.08 6.68 -42.70
CA ILE A 320 53.70 6.28 -41.34
C ILE A 320 52.95 7.41 -40.65
N GLU A 321 53.45 8.65 -40.70
CA GLU A 321 52.79 9.83 -40.13
C GLU A 321 51.37 10.03 -40.70
N SER A 322 51.23 9.99 -42.02
CA SER A 322 49.92 10.09 -42.68
C SER A 322 48.98 8.92 -42.37
N SER A 323 49.52 7.73 -42.12
CA SER A 323 48.74 6.56 -41.68
C SER A 323 48.26 6.73 -40.24
N LEU A 324 49.12 7.23 -39.35
CA LEU A 324 48.81 7.45 -37.93
C LEU A 324 47.75 8.54 -37.73
N ASN A 325 47.68 9.52 -38.63
CA ASN A 325 46.62 10.54 -38.60
C ASN A 325 45.20 9.96 -38.75
N TYR A 326 45.03 8.80 -39.39
CA TYR A 326 43.72 8.14 -39.46
C TYR A 326 43.21 7.62 -38.10
N PHE A 327 44.09 7.42 -37.12
CA PHE A 327 43.71 6.96 -35.77
C PHE A 327 43.08 8.07 -34.93
N ARG A 328 43.29 9.35 -35.27
CA ARG A 328 42.70 10.48 -34.54
C ARG A 328 41.18 10.39 -34.51
N GLY A 329 40.53 10.11 -35.65
CA GLY A 329 39.08 10.01 -35.77
C GLY A 329 38.45 8.96 -34.82
N PRO A 330 38.84 7.68 -34.89
CA PRO A 330 38.39 6.64 -33.96
C PRO A 330 38.68 6.94 -32.49
N ALA A 331 39.82 7.57 -32.20
CA ALA A 331 40.22 7.90 -30.83
C ALA A 331 39.33 9.01 -30.24
N GLU A 332 39.06 10.08 -30.99
CA GLU A 332 38.10 11.12 -30.61
C GLU A 332 36.68 10.56 -30.44
N ALA A 333 36.23 9.74 -31.39
CA ALA A 333 34.90 9.13 -31.35
C ALA A 333 34.70 8.23 -30.11
N SER A 334 35.77 7.59 -29.63
CA SER A 334 35.72 6.77 -28.41
C SER A 334 35.54 7.62 -27.16
N VAL A 335 36.22 8.77 -27.07
CA VAL A 335 36.03 9.74 -25.97
C VAL A 335 34.59 10.27 -25.98
N ASP A 336 34.08 10.64 -27.15
CA ASP A 336 32.70 11.13 -27.31
C ASP A 336 31.67 10.05 -26.92
N ALA A 337 31.89 8.80 -27.31
CA ALA A 337 31.02 7.68 -26.96
C ALA A 337 30.97 7.41 -25.45
N VAL A 338 32.13 7.44 -24.76
CA VAL A 338 32.18 7.29 -23.30
C VAL A 338 31.48 8.46 -22.60
N HIS A 339 31.72 9.70 -23.04
CA HIS A 339 31.04 10.87 -22.51
C HIS A 339 29.51 10.77 -22.63
N TYR A 340 29.00 10.29 -23.76
CA TYR A 340 27.57 10.05 -23.95
C TYR A 340 27.01 9.05 -22.93
N VAL A 341 27.71 7.92 -22.72
CA VAL A 341 27.32 6.92 -21.71
C VAL A 341 27.28 7.54 -20.32
N LEU A 342 28.30 8.30 -19.92
CA LEU A 342 28.36 8.94 -18.61
C LEU A 342 27.21 9.93 -18.39
N LYS A 343 26.83 10.73 -19.40
CA LYS A 343 25.66 11.64 -19.30
C LYS A 343 24.34 10.89 -19.12
N GLU A 344 24.16 9.76 -19.80
CA GLU A 344 23.00 8.91 -19.59
C GLU A 344 22.95 8.32 -18.17
N LEU A 345 24.11 7.91 -17.64
CA LEU A 345 24.21 7.38 -16.27
C LEU A 345 23.88 8.44 -15.22
N VAL A 346 24.31 9.69 -15.40
CA VAL A 346 23.88 10.81 -14.53
C VAL A 346 22.36 10.93 -14.53
N ARG A 347 21.72 10.94 -15.71
CA ARG A 347 20.26 11.05 -15.81
C ARG A 347 19.53 9.90 -15.10
N LYS A 348 20.00 8.66 -15.29
CA LYS A 348 19.43 7.48 -14.63
C LYS A 348 19.62 7.55 -13.11
N SER A 349 20.82 7.90 -12.65
CA SER A 349 21.14 7.97 -11.21
C SER A 349 20.30 9.01 -10.48
N ILE A 350 20.06 10.18 -11.10
CA ILE A 350 19.16 11.21 -10.55
C ILE A 350 17.72 10.67 -10.44
N GLY A 351 17.23 9.98 -11.46
CA GLY A 351 15.85 9.43 -11.47
C GLY A 351 15.62 8.30 -10.47
N GLU A 352 16.66 7.52 -10.18
CA GLU A 352 16.61 6.41 -9.21
C GLU A 352 16.83 6.85 -7.76
N THR A 353 17.42 8.02 -7.54
CA THR A 353 17.57 8.62 -6.20
C THR A 353 16.20 9.10 -5.71
N GLN A 354 15.52 8.29 -4.89
CA GLN A 354 14.15 8.56 -4.45
C GLN A 354 14.03 9.87 -3.65
N GLU A 355 15.03 10.15 -2.83
CA GLU A 355 15.08 11.32 -1.95
C GLU A 355 15.16 12.62 -2.76
N LEU A 356 15.78 12.59 -3.94
CA LEU A 356 15.87 13.74 -4.85
C LEU A 356 14.56 14.06 -5.56
N LYS A 357 13.61 13.12 -5.67
CA LYS A 357 12.32 13.36 -6.35
C LYS A 357 11.51 14.48 -5.71
N ARG A 358 11.72 14.72 -4.42
CA ARG A 358 11.10 15.80 -3.66
C ARG A 358 11.61 17.19 -4.05
N PHE A 359 12.75 17.28 -4.72
CA PHE A 359 13.44 18.54 -5.02
C PHE A 359 13.77 18.70 -6.51
N PRO A 360 12.76 19.00 -7.37
CA PRO A 360 12.98 19.12 -8.81
C PRO A 360 14.03 20.17 -9.20
N THR A 361 14.08 21.30 -8.50
CA THR A 361 15.10 22.34 -8.74
C THR A 361 16.50 21.81 -8.43
N LEU A 362 16.68 21.10 -7.31
CA LEU A 362 17.97 20.51 -6.96
C LEU A 362 18.39 19.43 -7.96
N GLN A 363 17.44 18.64 -8.49
CA GLN A 363 17.73 17.68 -9.56
C GLN A 363 18.25 18.37 -10.81
N ALA A 364 17.64 19.49 -11.22
CA ALA A 364 18.08 20.26 -12.38
C ALA A 364 19.48 20.85 -12.17
N GLU A 365 19.75 21.45 -11.01
CA GLU A 365 21.06 22.00 -10.65
C GLU A 365 22.14 20.91 -10.58
N LEU A 366 21.83 19.76 -9.96
CA LEU A 366 22.75 18.62 -9.87
C LEU A 366 23.07 18.04 -11.26
N ALA A 367 22.05 17.94 -12.14
CA ALA A 367 22.24 17.51 -13.52
C ALA A 367 23.11 18.50 -14.30
N ALA A 368 22.84 19.80 -14.18
CA ALA A 368 23.60 20.84 -14.85
C ALA A 368 25.07 20.83 -14.42
N ALA A 369 25.34 20.80 -13.11
CA ALA A 369 26.69 20.74 -12.56
C ALA A 369 27.44 19.46 -13.00
N SER A 370 26.75 18.32 -13.01
CA SER A 370 27.33 17.04 -13.48
C SER A 370 27.65 17.08 -14.97
N TYR A 371 26.77 17.64 -15.79
CA TYR A 371 27.01 17.76 -17.23
C TYR A 371 28.13 18.72 -17.57
N GLU A 372 28.22 19.85 -16.85
CA GLU A 372 29.33 20.78 -17.01
C GLU A 372 30.67 20.12 -16.67
N ALA A 373 30.73 19.36 -15.56
CA ALA A 373 31.93 18.61 -15.18
C ALA A 373 32.32 17.56 -16.23
N LEU A 374 31.35 16.78 -16.73
CA LEU A 374 31.59 15.76 -17.77
C LEU A 374 32.04 16.37 -19.11
N GLU A 375 31.59 17.59 -19.44
CA GLU A 375 32.04 18.29 -20.64
C GLU A 375 33.51 18.71 -20.52
N ARG A 376 33.91 19.24 -19.36
CA ARG A 376 35.33 19.57 -19.09
C ARG A 376 36.21 18.33 -19.19
N PHE A 377 35.78 17.21 -18.58
CA PHE A 377 36.53 15.96 -18.65
C PHE A 377 36.60 15.37 -20.06
N ARG A 378 35.57 15.54 -20.89
CA ARG A 378 35.59 15.14 -22.30
C ARG A 378 36.64 15.93 -23.07
N GLU A 379 36.68 17.25 -22.92
CA GLU A 379 37.67 18.10 -23.61
C GLU A 379 39.11 17.77 -23.20
N ASP A 380 39.36 17.55 -21.91
CA ASP A 380 40.68 17.15 -21.42
C ASP A 380 41.07 15.73 -21.85
N GLY A 381 40.11 14.80 -21.83
CA GLY A 381 40.27 13.45 -22.35
C GLY A 381 40.62 13.45 -23.83
N LYS A 382 39.88 14.22 -24.64
CA LYS A 382 40.10 14.36 -26.08
C LYS A 382 41.50 14.90 -26.38
N LYS A 383 41.94 15.97 -25.70
CA LYS A 383 43.29 16.52 -25.85
C LYS A 383 44.37 15.50 -25.50
N THR A 384 44.19 14.76 -24.42
CA THR A 384 45.16 13.76 -23.96
C THR A 384 45.26 12.60 -24.95
N THR A 385 44.13 12.07 -25.39
CA THR A 385 44.07 10.97 -26.35
C THR A 385 44.70 11.36 -27.69
N LEU A 386 44.43 12.57 -28.20
CA LEU A 386 45.05 13.06 -29.44
C LEU A 386 46.56 13.23 -29.30
N ARG A 387 47.04 13.75 -28.16
CA ARG A 387 48.48 13.85 -27.88
C ARG A 387 49.16 12.49 -27.89
N LEU A 388 48.50 11.43 -27.41
CA LEU A 388 49.06 10.08 -27.49
C LEU A 388 49.23 9.61 -28.94
N VAL A 389 48.24 9.88 -29.80
CA VAL A 389 48.36 9.59 -31.25
C VAL A 389 49.52 10.39 -31.87
N ASP A 390 49.67 11.66 -31.49
CA ASP A 390 50.73 12.52 -32.00
C ASP A 390 52.11 12.08 -31.54
N MET A 391 52.25 11.62 -30.30
CA MET A 391 53.48 11.06 -29.76
C MET A 391 53.94 9.83 -30.56
N GLU A 392 53.02 8.92 -30.89
CA GLU A 392 53.31 7.74 -31.72
C GLU A 392 53.77 8.13 -33.13
N SER A 393 53.27 9.24 -33.68
CA SER A 393 53.68 9.75 -35.00
C SER A 393 55.04 10.48 -35.00
N SER A 394 55.48 11.00 -33.85
CA SER A 394 56.62 11.90 -33.76
C SER A 394 57.97 11.20 -33.59
N TYR A 395 58.00 9.94 -33.11
CA TYR A 395 59.27 9.27 -32.77
C TYR A 395 59.36 7.84 -33.30
N LEU A 396 59.81 7.70 -34.55
CA LEU A 396 60.22 6.43 -35.14
C LEU A 396 61.73 6.24 -34.96
N THR A 397 62.14 5.33 -34.08
CA THR A 397 63.57 5.08 -33.83
C THR A 397 64.25 4.42 -35.02
N VAL A 398 65.56 4.65 -35.16
CA VAL A 398 66.42 3.89 -36.11
C VAL A 398 66.34 2.38 -35.82
N GLU A 399 66.12 2.00 -34.56
CA GLU A 399 65.94 0.61 -34.17
C GLU A 399 64.63 0.00 -34.70
N PHE A 400 63.54 0.78 -34.75
CA PHE A 400 62.27 0.36 -35.37
C PHE A 400 62.49 -0.04 -36.84
N PHE A 401 63.18 0.78 -37.62
CA PHE A 401 63.51 0.48 -39.02
C PHE A 401 64.49 -0.70 -39.17
N ARG A 402 65.44 -0.89 -38.25
CA ARG A 402 66.33 -2.07 -38.25
C ARG A 402 65.63 -3.39 -37.92
N ARG A 403 64.53 -3.34 -37.15
CA ARG A 403 63.74 -4.52 -36.76
C ARG A 403 62.73 -4.95 -37.83
N LEU A 404 62.27 -4.04 -38.69
CA LEU A 404 61.31 -4.31 -39.78
C LEU A 404 61.72 -5.48 -40.70
N PRO A 405 62.93 -5.51 -41.29
CA PRO A 405 63.37 -6.62 -42.15
C PRO A 405 63.56 -7.96 -41.42
N ARG A 406 63.81 -7.92 -40.09
CA ARG A 406 64.01 -9.11 -39.26
C ARG A 406 62.71 -9.77 -38.85
N LYS A 407 61.62 -9.00 -38.70
CA LYS A 407 60.27 -9.53 -38.45
C LYS A 407 59.67 -10.14 -39.71
N TRP A 408 59.80 -9.45 -40.86
CA TRP A 408 59.32 -9.96 -42.14
C TRP A 408 59.94 -11.32 -42.52
N ARG A 409 61.26 -11.46 -42.36
CA ARG A 409 61.96 -12.74 -42.57
C ARG A 409 61.53 -13.85 -41.61
N ARG A 410 60.93 -13.54 -40.47
CA ARG A 410 60.48 -14.52 -39.47
C ARG A 410 59.05 -15.01 -39.74
N GLU A 411 58.21 -14.15 -40.32
CA GLU A 411 56.84 -14.50 -40.76
C GLU A 411 56.85 -15.28 -42.09
N ASP A 412 57.76 -14.99 -43.02
CA ASP A 412 57.92 -15.76 -44.26
C ASP A 412 58.43 -17.20 -44.03
N ILE A 413 59.12 -17.47 -42.91
CA ILE A 413 59.56 -18.83 -42.53
C ILE A 413 58.40 -19.65 -41.93
N LEU A 414 57.29 -19.01 -41.54
CA LEU A 414 56.13 -19.66 -40.92
C LEU A 414 54.92 -19.82 -41.85
N LEU A 415 55.01 -19.39 -43.12
CA LEU A 415 53.97 -19.64 -44.13
C LEU A 415 54.34 -20.88 -44.99
N PRO A 416 53.47 -21.89 -45.09
CA PRO A 416 53.76 -23.07 -45.92
C PRO A 416 53.74 -22.69 -47.40
N GLN A 417 54.78 -23.11 -48.13
CA GLN A 417 54.86 -23.00 -49.58
C GLN A 417 53.78 -23.84 -50.26
N HIS A 418 52.60 -23.28 -50.51
CA HIS A 418 51.65 -23.84 -51.48
C HIS A 418 51.02 -22.73 -52.31
N ARG A 419 51.65 -22.44 -53.45
CA ARG A 419 51.06 -22.34 -54.79
C ARG A 419 52.11 -21.84 -55.78
N ARG A 420 53.05 -22.72 -56.13
CA ARG A 420 53.41 -22.84 -57.55
C ARG A 420 52.36 -23.75 -58.16
N THR A 421 51.66 -23.28 -59.19
CA THR A 421 51.55 -23.90 -60.53
C THR A 421 50.23 -23.45 -61.19
N VAL A 422 50.38 -23.12 -62.48
CA VAL A 422 49.42 -23.17 -63.60
C VAL A 422 48.72 -21.87 -64.02
N PHE A 423 49.17 -21.44 -65.22
CA PHE A 423 48.77 -20.41 -66.20
C PHE A 423 49.02 -18.93 -65.88
#